data_AF-A0A8T4PES0-F1
#
_entry.id   AF-A0A8T4PES0-F1
#
_cell.length_a   1.000
_cell.length_b   1.000
_cell.length_c   1.000
_cell.angle_alpha   90.00
_cell.angle_beta   90.00
_cell.angle_gamma   90.00
#
_symmetry.space_group_name_H-M   'P 1'
#
loop_
_entity.id
_entity.type
_entity.pdbx_description
1 polymer ?
#
loop_
_entity_poly.entity_id
_entity_poly.type
_entity_poly.pdbx_seq_one_letter_code
_entity_poly.pdbx_strand_id
1 'polypeptide(L)'
;MIDTSFLDQLTRFNLVVNKRVTSNLAGPRKSIAAGRGSTFKDFRIYAPGDDIRLIDWRVYARTDNLYIRVKEEERNLTVHIIIDGSASMGFGKPVSKFDYASMIGVGFAYLALRDNEKFQFSTFADQLEIFQPRRGMSHLAAMVQHLNSIKP
;
A
#
# COMPACT_ATOMS: atom_id res chain seq x y z
N MET A 1 -11.79 2.37 23.11
CA MET A 1 -10.37 2.15 23.39
C MET A 1 -9.51 2.99 22.45
N ILE A 2 -9.77 2.95 21.13
CA ILE A 2 -9.24 3.95 20.20
C ILE A 2 -10.08 5.22 20.31
N ASP A 3 -9.47 6.34 20.70
CA ASP A 3 -10.10 7.65 20.91
C ASP A 3 -9.58 8.70 19.92
N THR A 4 -10.13 9.92 19.99
CA THR A 4 -9.70 11.04 19.13
C THR A 4 -8.27 11.48 19.44
N SER A 5 -7.84 11.38 20.70
CA SER A 5 -6.48 11.77 21.09
C SER A 5 -5.41 10.89 20.44
N PHE A 6 -5.67 9.58 20.31
CA PHE A 6 -4.82 8.66 19.57
C PHE A 6 -4.79 8.97 18.07
N LEU A 7 -5.93 9.29 17.46
CA LEU A 7 -5.96 9.69 16.04
C LEU A 7 -5.16 10.98 15.80
N ASP A 8 -5.23 11.94 16.70
CA ASP A 8 -4.41 13.15 16.65
C ASP A 8 -2.92 12.83 16.78
N GLN A 9 -2.54 11.87 17.63
CA GLN A 9 -1.16 11.40 17.71
C GLN A 9 -0.69 10.75 16.40
N LEU A 10 -1.55 9.99 15.72
CA LEU A 10 -1.23 9.40 14.42
C LEU A 10 -0.98 10.44 13.34
N THR A 11 -1.66 11.59 13.36
CA THR A 11 -1.38 12.68 12.40
C THR A 11 0.06 13.20 12.50
N ARG A 12 0.66 13.11 13.68
CA ARG A 12 2.05 13.52 13.93
C ARG A 12 3.05 12.43 13.57
N PHE A 13 2.59 11.19 13.38
CA PHE A 13 3.44 10.05 13.08
C PHE A 13 3.79 10.03 11.58
N ASN A 14 5.02 10.43 11.27
CA ASN A 14 5.62 10.20 9.96
C ASN A 14 6.40 8.89 10.01
N LEU A 15 5.79 7.78 9.58
CA LEU A 15 6.57 6.59 9.28
C LEU A 15 7.25 6.85 7.94
N VAL A 16 8.53 7.21 7.99
CA VAL A 16 9.39 7.21 6.80
C VAL A 16 9.51 5.74 6.40
N VAL A 17 8.55 5.25 5.61
CA VAL A 17 8.68 3.99 4.88
C VAL A 17 9.75 4.26 3.84
N ASN A 18 11.01 4.23 4.27
CA ASN A 18 12.13 4.05 3.35
C ASN A 18 11.89 2.69 2.74
N LYS A 19 11.19 2.71 1.61
CA LYS A 19 10.90 1.60 0.72
C LYS A 19 12.25 1.10 0.23
N ARG A 20 13.00 0.40 1.09
CA ARG A 20 14.10 -0.47 0.71
C ARG A 20 13.46 -1.64 -0.01
N VAL A 21 13.04 -1.37 -1.24
CA VAL A 21 13.11 -2.36 -2.31
C VAL A 21 14.57 -2.78 -2.30
N THR A 22 14.82 -3.97 -1.78
CA THR A 22 16.10 -4.65 -1.88
C THR A 22 16.39 -4.90 -3.35
N SER A 23 16.93 -3.89 -4.01
CA SER A 23 17.87 -4.08 -5.10
C SER A 23 19.15 -3.35 -4.70
N ASN A 24 19.86 -3.95 -3.73
CA ASN A 24 21.28 -3.68 -3.57
C ASN A 24 21.97 -4.23 -4.83
N LEU A 25 22.08 -3.43 -5.89
CA LEU A 25 23.11 -3.53 -6.91
C LEU A 25 23.13 -2.23 -7.74
N ALA A 26 24.09 -1.36 -7.40
CA ALA A 26 24.68 -0.28 -8.19
C ALA A 26 23.80 0.60 -9.11
N GLY A 27 23.58 1.84 -8.67
CA GLY A 27 23.27 2.99 -9.52
C GLY A 27 21.80 3.42 -9.52
N PRO A 28 21.50 4.69 -9.84
CA PRO A 28 20.13 5.18 -10.01
C PRO A 28 19.56 4.57 -11.29
N ARG A 29 19.05 3.33 -11.26
CA ARG A 29 18.58 2.64 -12.48
C ARG A 29 17.23 1.92 -12.35
N LYS A 30 16.38 2.30 -13.33
CA LYS A 30 15.54 1.50 -14.24
C LYS A 30 14.96 0.19 -13.69
N SER A 31 13.62 0.19 -13.54
CA SER A 31 12.82 -1.04 -13.61
C SER A 31 13.05 -1.71 -14.97
N ILE A 32 13.40 -2.99 -14.95
CA ILE A 32 13.54 -3.85 -16.15
C ILE A 32 12.15 -4.25 -16.69
N ALA A 33 11.09 -4.05 -15.91
CA ALA A 33 9.73 -4.38 -16.32
C ALA A 33 9.12 -3.22 -17.12
N ALA A 34 8.82 -3.47 -18.40
CA ALA A 34 7.87 -2.67 -19.16
C ALA A 34 6.49 -2.81 -18.49
N GLY A 35 6.12 -1.86 -17.63
CA GLY A 35 4.89 -1.92 -16.85
C GLY A 35 3.65 -1.60 -17.69
N ARG A 36 2.51 -2.20 -17.31
CA ARG A 36 1.17 -1.99 -17.89
C ARG A 36 0.48 -0.69 -17.41
N GLY A 37 1.21 0.31 -16.94
CA GLY A 37 0.57 1.56 -16.49
C GLY A 37 0.01 2.38 -17.64
N SER A 38 -0.86 3.34 -17.34
CA SER A 38 -1.48 4.21 -18.35
C SER A 38 -0.61 5.43 -18.69
N THR A 39 0.23 5.86 -17.77
CA THR A 39 0.96 7.14 -17.83
C THR A 39 2.27 7.02 -18.60
N PHE A 40 2.49 7.94 -19.55
CA PHE A 40 3.76 8.04 -20.28
C PHE A 40 4.88 8.47 -19.32
N LYS A 41 6.03 7.79 -19.39
CA LYS A 41 7.22 8.14 -18.60
C LYS A 41 8.31 8.76 -19.45
N ASP A 42 8.77 8.02 -20.45
CA ASP A 42 9.92 8.40 -21.28
C ASP A 42 9.97 7.59 -22.59
N PHE A 43 10.89 7.95 -23.49
CA PHE A 43 11.28 7.15 -24.63
C PHE A 43 12.59 6.41 -24.35
N ARG A 44 12.70 5.17 -24.82
CA ARG A 44 13.97 4.44 -24.84
C ARG A 44 14.26 3.92 -26.24
N ILE A 45 15.54 3.85 -26.59
CA ILE A 45 15.98 3.28 -27.88
C ILE A 45 15.54 1.81 -27.94
N TYR A 46 14.93 1.44 -29.05
CA TYR A 46 14.55 0.07 -29.36
C TYR A 46 15.77 -0.85 -29.34
N ALA A 47 15.63 -2.01 -28.71
CA ALA A 47 16.62 -3.08 -28.76
C ALA A 47 15.99 -4.35 -29.35
N PRO A 48 16.77 -5.20 -30.04
CA PRO A 48 16.30 -6.51 -30.48
C PRO A 48 15.73 -7.31 -29.30
N GLY A 49 14.51 -7.83 -29.45
CA GLY A 49 13.75 -8.50 -28.39
C GLY A 49 12.61 -7.67 -27.80
N ASP A 50 12.56 -6.37 -28.09
CA ASP A 50 11.42 -5.52 -27.72
C ASP A 50 10.20 -5.75 -28.62
N ASP A 51 9.00 -5.64 -28.04
CA ASP A 51 7.75 -5.71 -28.84
C ASP A 51 7.67 -4.48 -29.77
N ILE A 52 7.70 -4.75 -31.07
CA ILE A 52 7.63 -3.76 -32.15
C ILE A 52 6.34 -2.92 -32.07
N ARG A 53 5.27 -3.45 -31.46
CA ARG A 53 4.01 -2.70 -31.25
C ARG A 53 4.15 -1.51 -30.30
N LEU A 54 5.21 -1.48 -29.50
CA LEU A 54 5.49 -0.39 -28.56
C LEU A 54 6.28 0.77 -29.21
N ILE A 55 6.67 0.63 -30.49
CA ILE A 55 7.43 1.65 -31.22
C ILE A 55 6.55 2.89 -31.43
N ASP A 56 7.11 4.05 -31.10
CA ASP A 56 6.47 5.33 -31.37
C ASP A 56 6.85 5.83 -32.76
N TRP A 57 5.98 5.55 -33.73
CA TRP A 57 6.18 5.96 -35.13
C TRP A 57 6.24 7.48 -35.32
N ARG A 58 5.67 8.29 -34.40
CA ARG A 58 5.76 9.76 -34.49
C ARG A 58 7.14 10.26 -34.10
N VAL A 59 7.77 9.63 -33.10
CA VAL A 59 9.15 9.96 -32.72
C VAL A 59 10.11 9.51 -33.81
N TYR A 60 9.89 8.32 -34.38
CA TYR A 60 10.68 7.85 -35.52
C TYR A 60 10.65 8.84 -36.68
N ALA A 61 9.47 9.29 -37.10
CA ALA A 61 9.32 10.24 -38.21
C ALA A 61 10.03 11.60 -38.01
N ARG A 62 10.45 11.94 -36.79
CA ARG A 62 11.17 13.19 -36.46
C ARG A 62 12.66 13.00 -36.22
N THR A 63 13.08 11.77 -35.91
CA THR A 63 14.43 11.49 -35.40
C THR A 63 15.17 10.43 -36.19
N ASP A 64 14.50 9.73 -37.11
CA ASP A 64 14.96 8.54 -37.84
C ASP A 64 15.51 7.42 -36.93
N ASN A 65 15.19 7.47 -35.64
CA ASN A 65 15.64 6.53 -34.63
C ASN A 65 14.43 5.80 -34.05
N LEU A 66 14.57 4.48 -33.84
CA LEU A 66 13.51 3.65 -33.28
C LEU A 66 13.47 3.83 -31.76
N TYR A 67 12.37 4.42 -31.28
CA TYR A 67 12.08 4.56 -29.86
C TYR A 67 10.83 3.79 -29.49
N ILE A 68 10.85 3.19 -28.32
CA ILE A 68 9.69 2.55 -27.69
C ILE A 68 9.20 3.41 -26.52
N ARG A 69 7.89 3.49 -26.40
CA ARG A 69 7.22 4.27 -25.36
C ARG A 69 7.29 3.53 -24.02
N VAL A 70 8.02 4.09 -23.06
CA VAL A 70 8.07 3.56 -21.69
C VAL A 70 6.91 4.16 -20.91
N LYS A 71 6.07 3.30 -20.36
CA LYS A 71 5.00 3.70 -19.45
C LYS A 71 5.48 3.57 -18.00
N GLU A 72 5.01 4.47 -17.15
CA GLU A 72 5.24 4.37 -15.71
C GLU A 72 4.47 3.18 -15.16
N GLU A 73 5.12 2.34 -14.37
CA GLU A 73 4.44 1.24 -13.70
C GLU A 73 3.67 1.78 -12.50
N GLU A 74 2.34 1.86 -12.62
CA GLU A 74 1.47 2.11 -11.46
C GLU A 74 1.51 0.90 -10.54
N ARG A 75 2.23 1.02 -9.42
CA ARG A 75 2.22 0.02 -8.36
C ARG A 75 1.14 0.39 -7.36
N ASN A 76 0.01 -0.32 -7.42
CA ASN A 76 -1.00 -0.25 -6.36
C ASN A 76 -0.55 -1.12 -5.19
N LEU A 77 -0.32 -0.53 -4.01
CA LEU A 77 -0.09 -1.26 -2.78
C LEU A 77 -1.44 -1.52 -2.09
N THR A 78 -1.60 -2.72 -1.54
CA THR A 78 -2.73 -3.02 -0.65
C THR A 78 -2.18 -3.54 0.67
N VAL A 79 -2.47 -2.84 1.76
CA VAL A 79 -2.02 -3.21 3.10
C VAL A 79 -3.07 -4.10 3.76
N HIS A 80 -2.70 -5.34 4.10
CA HIS A 80 -3.56 -6.27 4.81
C HIS A 80 -3.18 -6.28 6.28
N ILE A 81 -4.12 -5.89 7.14
CA ILE A 81 -3.96 -5.86 8.60
C ILE A 81 -4.78 -7.00 9.17
N ILE A 82 -4.13 -7.96 9.81
CA ILE A 82 -4.77 -9.16 10.35
C ILE A 82 -4.50 -9.18 11.84
N ILE A 83 -5.58 -9.17 12.64
CA ILE A 83 -5.52 -9.05 14.11
C ILE A 83 -6.12 -10.30 14.74
N ASP A 84 -5.40 -10.89 15.70
CA ASP A 84 -5.91 -11.98 16.52
C ASP A 84 -7.02 -11.45 17.44
N GLY A 85 -8.21 -12.05 17.34
CA GLY A 85 -9.39 -11.75 18.15
C GLY A 85 -9.72 -12.84 19.17
N SER A 86 -8.82 -13.79 19.41
CA SER A 86 -9.02 -14.88 20.38
C SER A 86 -9.09 -14.38 21.82
N ALA A 87 -9.70 -15.17 22.70
CA ALA A 87 -9.82 -14.86 24.13
C ALA A 87 -8.48 -14.60 24.84
N SER A 88 -7.39 -15.15 24.31
CA SER A 88 -6.04 -14.87 24.83
C SER A 88 -5.66 -13.39 24.72
N MET A 89 -6.26 -12.64 23.79
CA MET A 89 -5.97 -11.24 23.51
C MET A 89 -6.62 -10.27 24.50
N GLY A 90 -7.58 -10.73 25.31
CA GLY A 90 -8.17 -9.97 26.42
C GLY A 90 -7.24 -9.77 27.63
N PHE A 91 -6.04 -10.36 27.63
CA PHE A 91 -5.07 -10.20 28.72
C PHE A 91 -4.48 -8.78 28.76
N GLY A 92 -4.37 -8.19 29.96
CA GLY A 92 -3.77 -6.89 30.22
C GLY A 92 -4.76 -5.86 30.79
N LYS A 93 -4.30 -5.01 31.71
CA LYS A 93 -5.04 -3.86 32.27
C LYS A 93 -4.06 -2.69 32.48
N PRO A 94 -4.47 -1.43 32.25
CA PRO A 94 -5.79 -0.98 31.81
C PRO A 94 -6.07 -1.19 30.31
N VAL A 95 -5.04 -1.52 29.53
CA VAL A 95 -5.10 -1.77 28.09
C VAL A 95 -4.79 -3.25 27.84
N SER A 96 -5.63 -3.94 27.07
CA SER A 96 -5.42 -5.35 26.71
C SER A 96 -4.45 -5.52 25.55
N LYS A 97 -3.99 -6.76 25.29
CA LYS A 97 -3.18 -7.06 24.10
C LYS A 97 -3.93 -6.76 22.81
N PHE A 98 -5.24 -7.03 22.77
CA PHE A 98 -6.09 -6.72 21.62
C PHE A 98 -6.16 -5.23 21.35
N ASP A 99 -6.26 -4.44 22.40
CA ASP A 99 -6.30 -2.99 22.31
C ASP A 99 -5.01 -2.45 21.66
N TYR A 100 -3.85 -2.91 22.15
CA TYR A 100 -2.57 -2.56 21.55
C TYR A 100 -2.43 -3.02 20.09
N ALA A 101 -2.83 -4.26 19.77
CA ALA A 101 -2.78 -4.78 18.42
C ALA A 101 -3.67 -3.96 17.46
N SER A 102 -4.86 -3.57 17.93
CA SER A 102 -5.80 -2.71 17.21
C SER A 102 -5.24 -1.32 16.96
N MET A 103 -4.61 -0.69 17.96
CA MET A 103 -3.94 0.61 17.79
C MET A 103 -2.82 0.53 16.75
N ILE A 104 -1.99 -0.51 16.80
CA ILE A 104 -0.93 -0.74 15.81
C ILE A 104 -1.53 -0.93 14.40
N GLY A 105 -2.57 -1.76 14.28
CA GLY A 105 -3.27 -1.99 13.02
C GLY A 105 -3.85 -0.70 12.43
N VAL A 106 -4.52 0.13 13.25
CA VAL A 106 -5.02 1.44 12.85
C VAL A 106 -3.89 2.36 12.41
N GLY A 107 -2.74 2.32 13.08
CA GLY A 107 -1.55 3.06 12.66
C GLY A 107 -1.10 2.70 11.24
N PHE A 108 -1.00 1.40 10.92
CA PHE A 108 -0.66 0.96 9.56
C PHE A 108 -1.71 1.33 8.52
N ALA A 109 -3.00 1.23 8.85
CA ALA A 109 -4.07 1.65 7.96
C ALA A 109 -4.02 3.16 7.68
N TYR A 110 -3.71 3.96 8.71
CA TYR A 110 -3.56 5.40 8.59
C TYR A 110 -2.36 5.76 7.69
N LEU A 111 -1.25 5.03 7.78
CA LEU A 111 -0.12 5.22 6.87
C LEU A 111 -0.49 4.89 5.42
N ALA A 112 -1.18 3.79 5.18
CA ALA A 112 -1.70 3.45 3.86
C ALA A 112 -2.65 4.53 3.33
N LEU A 113 -3.52 5.06 4.19
CA LEU A 113 -4.44 6.15 3.86
C LEU A 113 -3.69 7.42 3.42
N ARG A 114 -2.59 7.79 4.09
CA ARG A 114 -1.79 8.98 3.76
C ARG A 114 -1.17 8.90 2.37
N ASP A 115 -0.74 7.72 1.96
CA ASP A 115 -0.19 7.47 0.62
C ASP A 115 -1.30 7.18 -0.41
N ASN A 116 -2.58 7.33 -0.04
CA ASN A 116 -3.75 7.00 -0.85
C ASN A 116 -3.75 5.55 -1.37
N GLU A 117 -3.18 4.65 -0.59
CA GLU A 117 -3.14 3.22 -0.86
C GLU A 117 -4.38 2.51 -0.31
N LYS A 118 -4.68 1.32 -0.86
CA LYS A 118 -5.76 0.50 -0.31
C LYS A 118 -5.28 -0.13 1.00
N PHE A 119 -6.20 -0.27 1.95
CA PHE A 119 -5.97 -1.11 3.11
C PHE A 119 -7.20 -1.97 3.39
N GLN A 120 -6.94 -3.09 4.05
CA GLN A 120 -7.92 -4.05 4.50
C GLN A 120 -7.60 -4.39 5.95
N PHE A 121 -8.63 -4.62 6.74
CA PHE A 121 -8.48 -5.22 8.06
C PHE A 121 -9.26 -6.53 8.15
N SER A 122 -8.78 -7.44 8.98
CA SER A 122 -9.42 -8.73 9.22
C SER A 122 -9.11 -9.17 10.64
N THR A 123 -10.10 -9.75 11.30
CA THR A 123 -9.91 -10.37 12.61
C THR A 123 -10.05 -11.87 12.48
N PHE A 124 -9.25 -12.61 13.23
CA PHE A 124 -9.32 -14.06 13.25
C PHE A 124 -9.42 -14.58 14.68
N ALA A 125 -10.38 -15.47 14.90
CA ALA A 125 -10.51 -16.29 16.09
C ALA A 125 -11.03 -17.66 15.64
N ASP A 126 -12.25 -18.04 16.04
CA ASP A 126 -12.93 -19.25 15.53
C ASP A 126 -13.34 -19.11 14.05
N GLN A 127 -13.58 -17.87 13.60
CA GLN A 127 -13.88 -17.53 12.22
C GLN A 127 -13.01 -16.36 11.76
N LEU A 128 -12.80 -16.27 10.45
CA LEU A 128 -12.07 -15.19 9.81
C LEU A 128 -13.08 -14.16 9.29
N GLU A 129 -13.10 -12.97 9.88
CA GLU A 129 -13.91 -11.85 9.39
C GLU A 129 -13.06 -10.97 8.47
N ILE A 130 -13.44 -10.92 7.19
CA ILE A 130 -12.67 -10.26 6.12
C ILE A 130 -13.38 -9.00 5.66
N PHE A 131 -12.74 -7.85 5.82
CA PHE A 131 -13.21 -6.61 5.18
C PHE A 131 -12.63 -6.46 3.78
N GLN A 132 -13.39 -5.84 2.88
CA GLN A 132 -12.91 -5.59 1.52
C GLN A 132 -11.87 -4.46 1.52
N PRO A 133 -10.77 -4.58 0.76
CA PRO A 133 -9.79 -3.50 0.63
C PRO A 133 -10.41 -2.24 0.06
N ARG A 134 -10.37 -1.14 0.81
CA ARG A 134 -10.84 0.18 0.37
C ARG A 134 -9.85 1.29 0.73
N ARG A 135 -10.08 2.47 0.15
CA ARG A 135 -9.35 3.70 0.44
C ARG A 135 -10.25 4.66 1.21
N GLY A 136 -9.65 5.67 1.83
CA GLY A 136 -10.37 6.82 2.35
C GLY A 136 -10.67 6.77 3.85
N MET A 137 -10.93 7.94 4.41
CA MET A 137 -11.11 8.15 5.84
C MET A 137 -12.37 7.47 6.39
N SER A 138 -13.44 7.39 5.60
CA SER A 138 -14.67 6.68 5.99
C SER A 138 -14.42 5.19 6.24
N HIS A 139 -13.53 4.56 5.46
CA HIS A 139 -13.14 3.17 5.67
C HIS A 139 -12.33 2.99 6.95
N LEU A 140 -11.42 3.92 7.24
CA LEU A 140 -10.65 3.93 8.49
C LEU A 140 -11.57 4.09 9.71
N ALA A 141 -12.54 5.00 9.64
CA ALA A 141 -13.51 5.21 10.71
C ALA A 141 -14.38 3.97 10.97
N ALA A 142 -14.85 3.30 9.90
CA ALA A 142 -15.59 2.06 10.02
C ALA A 142 -14.77 0.94 10.67
N MET A 143 -13.47 0.85 10.34
CA MET A 143 -12.54 -0.09 10.96
C MET A 143 -12.39 0.17 12.46
N VAL A 144 -12.16 1.44 12.85
CA VAL A 144 -12.03 1.82 14.26
C VAL A 144 -13.30 1.51 15.05
N GLN A 145 -14.48 1.77 14.47
CA GLN A 145 -15.75 1.42 15.09
C GLN A 145 -15.90 -0.09 15.28
N HIS A 146 -15.55 -0.89 14.26
CA HIS A 146 -15.62 -2.34 14.34
C HIS A 146 -14.65 -2.91 15.38
N LEU A 147 -13.38 -2.48 15.40
CA LEU A 147 -12.40 -2.93 16.40
C LEU A 147 -12.82 -2.58 17.84
N ASN A 148 -13.43 -1.41 18.05
CA ASN A 148 -13.96 -1.04 19.37
C ASN A 148 -15.20 -1.88 19.78
N SER A 149 -15.87 -2.54 18.84
CA SER A 149 -17.04 -3.39 19.12
C SER A 149 -16.65 -4.83 19.50
N ILE A 150 -15.45 -5.27 19.11
CA ILE A 150 -14.94 -6.60 19.42
C ILE A 150 -14.50 -6.66 20.88
N LYS A 151 -14.95 -7.71 21.56
CA LYS A 151 -14.48 -8.09 22.89
C LYS A 151 -13.84 -9.48 22.78
N PRO A 152 -12.50 -9.57 22.81
CA PRO A 152 -11.80 -10.84 22.81
C PRO A 152 -12.08 -11.61 24.11
#